data_AF-A0A7V2WE82-F1
#
_entry.id   AF-A0A7V2WE82-F1
#
_cell.length_a   1.000
_cell.length_b   1.000
_cell.length_c   1.000
_cell.angle_alpha   90.00
_cell.angle_beta   90.00
_cell.angle_gamma   90.00
#
_symmetry.space_group_name_H-M   'P 1'
#
loop_
_entity.id
_entity.type
_entity.pdbx_description
1 polymer ?
#
loop_
_entity_poly.entity_id
_entity_poly.type
_entity_poly.pdbx_seq_one_letter_code
_entity_poly.pdbx_strand_id
1 'polypeptide(L)'
;MDILKMLLAVLVLAVISCSDSHENKGDAVVAVKNNKPLTEEFLFGGWCHQYSQTGEAKTPVNMDWTLEKGGKFYKQISSLQKKLKHFGNWEIVDGKLNLGAAMMGGGANKVSILSHNEFILYFFLEHHIVRGKCV
;
A
#
# COMPACT_ATOMS: atom_id res chain seq x y z
N MET A 1 23.98 15.70 46.77
CA MET A 1 22.70 15.46 47.46
C MET A 1 21.60 15.71 46.46
N ASP A 2 20.73 14.71 46.32
CA ASP A 2 19.36 14.76 45.82
C ASP A 2 19.18 15.20 44.36
N ILE A 3 18.97 14.25 43.44
CA ILE A 3 17.65 13.65 43.13
C ILE A 3 16.67 14.75 42.71
N LEU A 4 16.14 14.59 41.49
CA LEU A 4 14.72 14.66 41.15
C LEU A 4 14.41 15.60 39.98
N LYS A 5 13.71 15.01 38.99
CA LYS A 5 12.79 15.62 38.03
C LYS A 5 13.41 16.38 36.86
N MET A 6 12.92 16.31 35.62
CA MET A 6 11.88 15.51 34.94
C MET A 6 11.77 16.17 33.55
N LEU A 7 11.48 15.36 32.52
CA LEU A 7 10.87 15.74 31.23
C LEU A 7 11.62 16.74 30.31
N LEU A 8 12.02 16.34 29.09
CA LEU A 8 11.18 16.24 27.88
C LEU A 8 10.38 17.52 27.58
N ALA A 9 10.78 18.28 26.55
CA ALA A 9 9.90 18.62 25.44
C ALA A 9 10.60 19.53 24.41
N VAL A 10 10.52 19.05 23.17
CA VAL A 10 10.76 19.69 21.89
C VAL A 10 9.96 20.99 21.76
N LEU A 11 10.58 22.05 21.24
CA LEU A 11 9.83 23.20 20.70
C LEU A 11 10.24 23.45 19.25
N VAL A 12 9.33 23.11 18.33
CA VAL A 12 9.41 23.42 16.90
C VAL A 12 9.00 24.87 16.71
N LEU A 13 9.90 25.71 16.18
CA LEU A 13 9.60 27.07 15.75
C LEU A 13 8.86 27.02 14.41
N ALA A 14 7.56 27.35 14.45
CA ALA A 14 6.77 27.66 13.26
C ALA A 14 7.06 29.09 12.81
N VAL A 15 7.53 29.27 11.58
CA VAL A 15 7.63 30.59 10.94
C VAL A 15 6.34 30.83 10.17
N ILE A 16 5.51 31.72 10.70
CA ILE A 16 4.34 32.29 10.03
C ILE A 16 4.83 33.53 9.28
N SER A 17 4.83 33.52 7.95
CA SER A 17 4.84 34.77 7.18
C SER A 17 3.45 35.03 6.63
N CYS A 18 2.80 36.05 7.17
CA CYS A 18 1.63 36.67 6.55
C CYS A 18 2.04 37.36 5.25
N SER A 19 1.28 37.12 4.19
CA SER A 19 1.06 38.12 3.14
C SER A 19 -0.32 37.90 2.54
N ASP A 20 -1.02 39.02 2.43
CA ASP A 20 -2.44 39.20 2.23
C ASP A 20 -3.02 38.72 0.89
N SER A 21 -4.32 38.42 0.95
CA SER A 21 -5.34 38.60 -0.10
C SER A 21 -5.30 37.73 -1.36
N HIS A 22 -6.11 36.67 -1.39
CA HIS A 22 -7.29 36.56 -2.27
C HIS A 22 -8.04 35.25 -2.02
N GLU A 23 -9.37 35.30 -2.03
CA GLU A 23 -10.26 34.15 -1.98
C GLU A 23 -9.91 33.10 -3.03
N ASN A 24 -9.62 31.88 -2.57
CA ASN A 24 -10.16 30.70 -3.22
C ASN A 24 -10.26 29.58 -2.17
N LYS A 25 -11.50 29.14 -1.90
CA LYS A 25 -11.79 27.93 -1.14
C LYS A 25 -11.37 26.72 -1.98
N GLY A 26 -10.07 26.52 -2.11
CA GLY A 26 -9.52 25.21 -2.39
C GLY A 26 -9.17 24.61 -1.05
N ASP A 27 -9.94 23.62 -0.59
CA ASP A 27 -9.41 22.67 0.36
C ASP A 27 -8.08 22.19 -0.22
N ALA A 28 -6.99 22.67 0.35
CA ALA A 28 -5.70 22.06 0.17
C ALA A 28 -5.85 20.68 0.78
N VAL A 29 -6.27 19.73 -0.06
CA VAL A 29 -6.11 18.31 0.21
C VAL A 29 -4.60 18.14 0.29
N VAL A 30 -4.07 18.36 1.51
CA VAL A 30 -2.74 17.93 1.88
C VAL A 30 -2.79 16.44 1.65
N ALA A 31 -2.29 16.01 0.49
CA ALA A 31 -2.01 14.63 0.21
C ALA A 31 -0.97 14.24 1.25
N VAL A 32 -1.45 13.78 2.41
CA VAL A 32 -0.63 13.13 3.41
C VAL A 32 -0.10 11.91 2.68
N LYS A 33 1.10 12.04 2.09
CA LYS A 33 1.92 10.92 1.67
C LYS A 33 2.17 10.13 2.94
N ASN A 34 1.25 9.22 3.24
CA ASN A 34 1.40 8.22 4.27
C ASN A 34 2.55 7.31 3.82
N ASN A 35 3.79 7.76 4.03
CA ASN A 35 5.01 6.99 3.81
C ASN A 35 5.16 5.94 4.92
N LYS A 36 4.11 5.16 5.17
CA LYS A 36 4.22 3.99 6.03
C LYS A 36 5.14 2.99 5.30
N PRO A 37 6.19 2.48 5.96
CA PRO A 37 7.04 1.49 5.34
C PRO A 37 6.22 0.24 5.02
N LEU A 38 6.50 -0.36 3.86
CA LEU A 38 5.97 -1.68 3.53
C LEU A 38 6.64 -2.71 4.44
N THR A 39 5.84 -3.49 5.15
CA THR A 39 6.29 -4.52 6.09
C THR A 39 5.66 -5.86 5.74
N GLU A 40 6.29 -6.96 6.16
CA GLU A 40 5.75 -8.30 5.97
C GLU A 40 4.43 -8.47 6.73
N GLU A 41 4.34 -7.93 7.94
CA GLU A 41 3.15 -7.96 8.78
C GLU A 41 1.97 -7.27 8.10
N PHE A 42 2.22 -6.17 7.39
CA PHE A 42 1.20 -5.54 6.59
C PHE A 42 0.72 -6.46 5.47
N LEU A 43 1.61 -7.19 4.80
CA LEU A 43 1.26 -8.02 3.64
C LEU A 43 0.57 -9.33 4.01
N PHE A 44 0.78 -9.90 5.19
CA PHE A 44 0.23 -11.21 5.53
C PHE A 44 -1.30 -11.28 5.44
N GLY A 45 -1.79 -12.39 4.88
CA GLY A 45 -3.20 -12.74 4.87
C GLY A 45 -3.87 -12.62 3.50
N GLY A 46 -5.21 -12.58 3.53
CA GLY A 46 -6.06 -12.56 2.34
C GLY A 46 -6.29 -11.16 1.81
N TRP A 47 -6.33 -11.04 0.48
CA TRP A 47 -6.51 -9.80 -0.25
C TRP A 47 -7.40 -10.00 -1.48
N CYS A 48 -8.09 -8.95 -1.89
CA CYS A 48 -8.86 -8.88 -3.12
C CYS A 48 -8.23 -7.85 -4.06
N HIS A 49 -7.78 -8.31 -5.23
CA HIS A 49 -7.44 -7.42 -6.34
C HIS A 49 -8.75 -6.99 -7.02
N GLN A 50 -9.26 -5.81 -6.65
CA GLN A 50 -10.58 -5.34 -7.07
C GLN A 50 -10.59 -4.89 -8.52
N TYR A 51 -9.65 -4.01 -8.89
CA TYR A 51 -9.55 -3.46 -10.22
C TYR A 51 -8.11 -3.08 -10.57
N SER A 52 -7.87 -2.91 -11.86
CA SER A 52 -6.67 -2.28 -12.41
C SER A 52 -7.04 -0.94 -13.03
N GLN A 53 -6.14 0.04 -12.96
CA GLN A 53 -6.41 1.41 -13.38
C GLN A 53 -5.30 1.94 -14.29
N THR A 54 -5.71 2.64 -15.36
CA THR A 54 -4.84 3.38 -16.30
C THR A 54 -5.40 4.78 -16.48
N GLY A 55 -4.73 5.80 -15.95
CA GLY A 55 -5.33 7.14 -15.87
C GLY A 55 -6.62 7.10 -15.07
N GLU A 56 -7.74 7.52 -15.67
CA GLU A 56 -9.07 7.49 -15.03
C GLU A 56 -9.85 6.19 -15.30
N ALA A 57 -9.40 5.36 -16.25
CA ALA A 57 -10.09 4.15 -16.64
C ALA A 57 -9.85 3.02 -15.62
N LYS A 58 -10.94 2.46 -15.08
CA LYS A 58 -10.91 1.32 -14.15
C LYS A 58 -11.45 0.06 -14.82
N THR A 59 -10.68 -1.01 -14.75
CA THR A 59 -11.05 -2.34 -15.24
C THR A 59 -11.23 -3.28 -14.06
N PRO A 60 -12.45 -3.77 -13.78
CA PRO A 60 -12.69 -4.74 -12.72
C PRO A 60 -11.88 -6.02 -12.92
N VAL A 61 -11.37 -6.57 -11.82
CA VAL A 61 -10.57 -7.80 -11.80
C VAL A 61 -11.21 -8.84 -10.88
N ASN A 62 -11.50 -8.49 -9.63
CA ASN A 62 -12.13 -9.33 -8.62
C ASN A 62 -11.47 -10.72 -8.47
N MET A 63 -10.19 -10.73 -8.10
CA MET A 63 -9.45 -11.97 -7.82
C MET A 63 -8.89 -12.00 -6.40
N ASP A 64 -9.13 -13.12 -5.71
CA ASP A 64 -8.57 -13.37 -4.38
C ASP A 64 -7.08 -13.72 -4.45
N TRP A 65 -6.32 -13.13 -3.53
CA TRP A 65 -4.89 -13.27 -3.32
C TRP A 65 -4.64 -13.67 -1.86
N THR A 66 -3.53 -14.35 -1.59
CA THR A 66 -3.05 -14.62 -0.23
C THR A 66 -1.54 -14.58 -0.20
N LEU A 67 -0.99 -13.78 0.71
CA LEU A 67 0.44 -13.73 1.01
C LEU A 67 0.67 -14.38 2.37
N GLU A 68 1.28 -15.57 2.37
CA GLU A 68 1.52 -16.34 3.58
C GLU A 68 2.83 -15.93 4.27
N LYS A 69 2.88 -16.14 5.59
CA LYS A 69 4.14 -16.13 6.33
C LYS A 69 5.10 -17.16 5.73
N GLY A 70 6.36 -16.78 5.54
CA GLY A 70 7.34 -17.63 4.84
C GLY A 70 7.36 -17.42 3.33
N GLY A 71 6.71 -16.37 2.82
CA GLY A 71 6.94 -15.87 1.47
C GLY A 71 6.17 -16.58 0.36
N LYS A 72 5.17 -17.42 0.64
CA LYS A 72 4.36 -18.05 -0.43
C LYS A 72 3.22 -17.14 -0.86
N PHE A 73 3.03 -17.03 -2.17
CA PHE A 73 1.97 -16.25 -2.81
C PHE A 73 0.99 -17.16 -3.55
N TYR A 74 -0.29 -16.99 -3.23
CA TYR A 74 -1.39 -17.70 -3.85
C TYR A 74 -2.37 -16.71 -4.47
N LYS A 75 -2.94 -17.06 -5.63
CA LYS A 75 -4.03 -16.28 -6.23
C LYS A 75 -5.04 -17.14 -6.98
N GLN A 76 -6.21 -16.57 -7.25
CA GLN A 76 -7.15 -17.11 -8.22
C GLN A 76 -6.60 -16.95 -9.65
N ILE A 77 -6.91 -17.92 -10.52
CA ILE A 77 -6.55 -17.85 -11.95
C ILE A 77 -7.56 -16.98 -12.70
N SER A 78 -8.82 -16.98 -12.27
CA SER A 78 -9.88 -16.11 -12.78
C SER A 78 -10.89 -15.80 -11.68
N SER A 79 -11.66 -14.73 -11.85
CA SER A 79 -12.73 -14.30 -10.94
C SER A 79 -13.88 -15.32 -10.81
N LEU A 80 -14.00 -16.26 -11.75
CA LEU A 80 -15.02 -17.32 -11.72
C LEU A 80 -14.60 -18.52 -10.87
N GLN A 81 -13.31 -18.62 -10.50
CA GLN A 81 -12.78 -19.76 -9.75
C GLN A 81 -12.64 -19.44 -8.27
N LYS A 82 -13.23 -20.27 -7.41
CA LYS A 82 -13.09 -20.11 -5.95
C LYS A 82 -11.73 -20.56 -5.39
N LYS A 83 -10.97 -21.35 -6.14
CA LYS A 83 -9.75 -22.01 -5.64
C LYS A 83 -8.51 -21.16 -5.89
N LEU A 84 -7.78 -20.88 -4.80
CA LEU A 84 -6.45 -20.31 -4.86
C LEU A 84 -5.43 -21.35 -5.36
N LYS A 85 -4.47 -20.89 -6.16
CA LYS A 85 -3.35 -21.68 -6.68
C LYS A 85 -2.05 -21.03 -6.24
N HIS A 86 -1.08 -21.85 -5.85
CA HIS A 86 0.26 -21.37 -5.58
C HIS A 86 0.82 -20.78 -6.87
N PHE A 87 1.22 -19.51 -6.81
CA PHE A 87 1.66 -18.78 -7.98
C PHE A 87 3.16 -18.46 -7.93
N GLY A 88 3.72 -18.31 -6.74
CA GLY A 88 5.15 -18.12 -6.58
C GLY A 88 5.50 -17.70 -5.16
N ASN A 89 6.67 -17.12 -5.00
CA ASN A 89 7.08 -16.51 -3.75
C ASN A 89 6.93 -14.99 -3.79
N TRP A 90 6.86 -14.37 -2.63
CA TRP A 90 6.91 -12.94 -2.43
C TRP A 90 7.95 -12.57 -1.38
N GLU A 91 8.51 -11.37 -1.52
CA GLU A 91 9.49 -10.79 -0.60
C GLU A 91 9.45 -9.25 -0.72
N ILE A 92 10.03 -8.57 0.27
CA ILE A 92 10.25 -7.11 0.22
C ILE A 92 11.73 -6.86 -0.05
N VAL A 93 12.03 -6.21 -1.18
CA VAL A 93 13.40 -5.82 -1.57
C VAL A 93 13.43 -4.30 -1.69
N ASP A 94 14.27 -3.64 -0.90
CA ASP A 94 14.41 -2.18 -0.89
C ASP A 94 13.06 -1.43 -0.74
N GLY A 95 12.19 -1.94 0.14
CA GLY A 95 10.86 -1.38 0.38
C GLY A 95 9.84 -1.58 -0.74
N LYS A 96 10.16 -2.42 -1.74
CA LYS A 96 9.29 -2.78 -2.88
C LYS A 96 8.83 -4.22 -2.77
N LEU A 97 7.64 -4.52 -3.29
CA LEU A 97 7.08 -5.87 -3.30
C LEU A 97 7.54 -6.62 -4.54
N ASN A 98 8.29 -7.70 -4.36
CA ASN A 98 8.60 -8.66 -5.41
C ASN A 98 7.62 -9.83 -5.33
N LEU A 99 6.96 -10.19 -6.44
CA LEU A 99 6.02 -11.33 -6.52
C LEU A 99 6.57 -12.43 -7.44
N GLY A 100 7.87 -12.73 -7.32
CA GLY A 100 8.53 -13.82 -8.04
C GLY A 100 8.59 -13.64 -9.58
N ALA A 101 9.53 -14.35 -10.20
CA ALA A 101 9.84 -14.18 -11.63
C ALA A 101 8.72 -14.63 -12.59
N ALA A 102 7.77 -15.46 -12.13
CA ALA A 102 6.85 -16.18 -13.02
C ALA A 102 5.63 -15.37 -13.51
N MET A 103 5.37 -14.15 -13.02
CA MET A 103 4.14 -13.44 -13.42
C MET A 103 4.23 -11.94 -13.69
N MET A 104 5.31 -11.27 -13.32
CA MET A 104 5.30 -9.81 -13.28
C MET A 104 6.57 -9.21 -13.93
N GLY A 105 7.11 -9.86 -14.96
CA GLY A 105 8.33 -9.39 -15.63
C GLY A 105 9.60 -9.46 -14.78
N GLY A 106 9.56 -10.15 -13.63
CA GLY A 106 10.71 -10.38 -12.76
C GLY A 106 11.28 -9.09 -12.16
N GLY A 107 10.56 -8.46 -11.24
CA GLY A 107 11.08 -7.25 -10.59
C GLY A 107 10.31 -6.86 -9.33
N ALA A 108 11.01 -6.13 -8.46
CA ALA A 108 10.41 -5.53 -7.27
C ALA A 108 9.58 -4.30 -7.68
N ASN A 109 8.29 -4.34 -7.38
CA ASN A 109 7.31 -3.34 -7.78
C ASN A 109 7.06 -2.34 -6.65
N LYS A 110 6.88 -1.07 -7.03
CA LYS A 110 6.51 -0.03 -6.06
C LYS A 110 5.15 -0.38 -5.44
N VAL A 111 5.00 -0.06 -4.15
CA VAL A 111 3.74 -0.14 -3.42
C VAL A 111 3.42 1.22 -2.80
N SER A 112 2.15 1.59 -2.74
CA SER A 112 1.68 2.72 -1.93
C SER A 112 0.56 2.24 -1.00
N ILE A 113 0.77 2.43 0.31
CA ILE A 113 -0.17 2.02 1.34
C ILE A 113 -1.17 3.17 1.54
N LEU A 114 -2.42 2.96 1.15
CA LEU A 114 -3.47 3.96 1.30
C LEU A 114 -4.10 3.91 2.69
N SER A 115 -4.26 2.70 3.23
CA SER A 115 -4.82 2.47 4.56
C SER A 115 -4.29 1.16 5.17
N HIS A 116 -4.75 0.80 6.36
CA HIS A 116 -4.44 -0.52 6.96
C HIS A 116 -4.95 -1.70 6.11
N ASN A 117 -5.98 -1.44 5.30
CA ASN A 117 -6.70 -2.45 4.53
C ASN A 117 -6.53 -2.28 3.02
N GLU A 118 -5.68 -1.38 2.54
CA GLU A 118 -5.58 -1.11 1.11
C GLU A 118 -4.18 -0.66 0.72
N PHE A 119 -3.70 -1.20 -0.40
CA PHE A 119 -2.52 -0.71 -1.08
C PHE A 119 -2.69 -0.74 -2.60
N ILE A 120 -1.87 0.07 -3.27
CA ILE A 120 -1.69 0.04 -4.72
C ILE A 120 -0.36 -0.66 -5.02
N LEU A 121 -0.40 -1.67 -5.88
CA LEU A 121 0.78 -2.26 -6.51
C LEU A 121 0.93 -1.66 -7.91
N TYR A 122 2.10 -1.09 -8.21
CA TYR A 122 2.37 -0.47 -9.51
C TYR A 122 3.08 -1.47 -10.42
N PHE A 123 2.37 -2.01 -11.40
CA PHE A 123 2.91 -2.96 -12.37
C PHE A 123 2.18 -2.88 -13.71
N PHE A 124 2.82 -2.28 -14.72
CA PHE A 124 2.22 -1.83 -16.00
C PHE A 124 1.06 -0.83 -15.83
N LEU A 125 0.14 -1.11 -14.91
CA LEU A 125 -1.03 -0.37 -14.46
C LEU A 125 -0.99 -0.25 -12.93
N GLU A 126 -1.93 0.51 -12.37
CA GLU A 126 -2.17 0.53 -10.93
C GLU A 126 -3.09 -0.63 -10.55
N HIS A 127 -2.70 -1.46 -9.59
CA HIS A 127 -3.51 -2.56 -9.07
C HIS A 127 -4.02 -2.21 -7.67
N HIS A 128 -5.33 -2.04 -7.53
CA HIS A 128 -5.95 -1.72 -6.25
C HIS A 128 -6.30 -3.00 -5.50
N ILE A 129 -5.68 -3.17 -4.34
CA ILE A 129 -5.71 -4.40 -3.57
C ILE A 129 -6.19 -4.09 -2.16
N VAL A 130 -7.33 -4.67 -1.77
CA VAL A 130 -7.97 -4.46 -0.47
C VAL A 130 -7.94 -5.72 0.38
N ARG A 131 -7.90 -5.57 1.69
CA ARG A 131 -7.86 -6.70 2.64
C ARG A 131 -9.13 -7.52 2.54
N GLY A 132 -9.00 -8.84 2.64
CA GLY A 132 -10.12 -9.77 2.66
C GLY A 132 -10.34 -10.46 1.32
N LYS A 133 -11.52 -11.07 1.15
CA LYS A 133 -11.92 -11.73 -0.10
C LYS A 133 -12.72 -10.76 -0.98
N CYS A 134 -12.74 -11.01 -2.28
CA CYS A 134 -13.64 -10.34 -3.19
C CYS A 134 -15.10 -10.71 -2.88
N VAL A 135 -16.01 -9.74 -3.07
CA VAL A 135 -17.46 -9.89 -2.87
C VAL A 135 -18.13 -10.32 -4.17
#